data_AF-A0A382CA51-F1
#
_entry.id   AF-A0A382CA51-F1
#
_cell.length_a   1.000
_cell.length_b   1.000
_cell.length_c   1.000
_cell.angle_alpha   90.00
_cell.angle_beta   90.00
_cell.angle_gamma   90.00
#
_symmetry.space_group_name_H-M   'P 1'
#
loop_
_entity.id
_entity.type
_entity.pdbx_description
1 polymer ?
#
loop_
_entity_poly.entity_id
_entity_poly.type
_entity_poly.pdbx_seq_one_letter_code
_entity_poly.pdbx_strand_id
1 'polypeptide(L)' 'MTDRHTRRIVFAVLVALAPGVRVQAQAIDPFTMRAVKTASPPTVDGVVDADEWRNAARVTDFIQFEPNRGEPSKFKT' A
#
# COMPACT_ATOMS: atom_id res chain seq x y z
N MET A 1 -27.26 -44.39 11.36
CA MET A 1 -28.26 -43.42 10.88
C MET A 1 -28.01 -42.11 11.61
N THR A 2 -26.92 -41.43 11.24
CA THR A 2 -26.44 -40.24 11.98
C THR A 2 -27.37 -39.08 11.69
N ASP A 3 -27.94 -38.56 12.77
CA ASP A 3 -29.12 -37.72 12.75
C ASP A 3 -28.87 -36.39 11.99
N ARG A 4 -29.70 -36.15 10.97
CA ARG A 4 -29.67 -34.96 10.13
C ARG A 4 -29.85 -33.68 10.97
N HIS A 5 -30.49 -33.79 12.14
CA HIS A 5 -30.64 -32.70 13.10
C HIS A 5 -29.34 -32.40 13.86
N THR A 6 -28.59 -33.42 14.28
CA THR A 6 -27.27 -33.21 14.93
C THR A 6 -26.29 -32.52 13.99
N ARG A 7 -26.27 -32.90 12.71
CA ARG A 7 -25.41 -32.25 11.70
C ARG A 7 -25.79 -30.78 11.45
N ARG A 8 -27.08 -30.44 11.52
CA ARG A 8 -27.59 -29.07 11.37
C ARG A 8 -27.26 -28.20 12.58
N ILE A 9 -27.37 -28.76 13.79
CA ILE A 9 -27.05 -28.04 15.03
C ILE A 9 -25.55 -27.73 15.11
N VAL A 10 -24.68 -28.70 14.76
CA VAL A 10 -23.23 -28.48 14.74
C VAL A 10 -22.84 -27.40 13.72
N PHE A 11 -23.46 -27.39 12.52
CA PHE A 11 -23.22 -26.35 11.53
C PHE A 11 -23.70 -24.96 12.00
N ALA A 12 -24.86 -24.87 12.66
CA ALA A 12 -25.38 -23.62 13.19
C ALA A 12 -24.48 -23.04 14.30
N VAL A 13 -23.95 -23.91 15.18
CA VAL A 13 -23.02 -23.50 16.25
C VAL A 13 -21.68 -23.02 15.67
N LEU A 14 -21.14 -23.68 14.64
CA LEU A 14 -19.89 -23.28 14.00
C LEU A 14 -19.98 -21.94 13.27
N VAL A 15 -21.15 -21.57 12.73
CA VAL A 15 -21.37 -20.26 12.08
C VAL A 15 -21.55 -19.16 13.13
N ALA A 16 -22.22 -19.45 14.26
CA ALA A 16 -22.47 -18.48 15.32
C ALA A 16 -21.21 -18.10 16.14
N LEU A 17 -20.19 -18.98 16.18
CA LEU A 17 -18.91 -18.71 16.86
C LEU A 17 -17.83 -18.13 15.95
N ALA A 18 -18.12 -17.80 14.68
CA ALA A 18 -17.12 -17.20 13.81
C ALA A 18 -16.68 -15.83 14.36
N PRO A 19 -15.42 -15.65 14.79
CA PRO A 19 -14.94 -14.34 15.19
C PRO A 19 -15.03 -13.42 13.97
N GLY A 20 -15.72 -12.29 14.12
CA GLY A 20 -15.80 -11.29 13.06
C GLY A 20 -14.40 -10.81 12.70
N VAL A 21 -13.90 -11.20 11.52
CA VAL A 21 -12.61 -10.72 11.01
C VAL A 21 -12.78 -9.24 10.73
N ARG A 22 -12.21 -8.40 11.61
CA ARG A 22 -12.16 -6.96 11.38
C ARG A 22 -11.04 -6.70 10.37
N VAL A 23 -11.41 -6.49 9.12
CA VAL A 23 -10.46 -5.98 8.11
C VAL A 23 -10.30 -4.49 8.37
N GLN A 24 -9.30 -4.14 9.18
CA GLN A 24 -8.92 -2.75 9.39
C GLN A 24 -7.95 -2.36 8.27
N ALA A 25 -8.26 -1.29 7.54
CA ALA A 25 -7.32 -0.73 6.58
C ALA A 25 -6.02 -0.38 7.32
N GLN A 26 -4.89 -0.89 6.83
CA GLN A 26 -3.59 -0.54 7.39
C GLN A 26 -3.38 0.96 7.20
N ALA A 27 -3.32 1.70 8.29
CA ALA A 27 -2.87 3.09 8.27
C ALA A 27 -1.36 3.06 8.07
N ILE A 28 -0.91 3.55 6.92
CA ILE A 28 0.51 3.72 6.62
C ILE A 28 0.83 5.19 6.86
N ASP A 29 1.86 5.46 7.67
CA ASP A 29 2.34 6.82 7.85
C ASP A 29 2.80 7.39 6.50
N PRO A 30 2.37 8.61 6.14
CA PRO A 30 2.73 9.18 4.84
C PRO A 30 4.23 9.46 4.79
N PHE A 31 4.87 9.04 3.70
CA PHE A 31 6.21 9.48 3.37
C PHE A 31 6.21 11.00 3.10
N THR A 32 7.13 11.71 3.73
CA THR A 32 7.29 13.16 3.53
C THR A 32 8.67 13.46 2.97
N MET A 33 8.73 14.32 1.95
CA MET A 33 9.97 14.88 1.42
C MET A 33 9.89 16.40 1.36
N ARG A 34 11.02 17.06 1.62
CA ARG A 34 11.13 18.51 1.55
C ARG A 34 11.24 18.98 0.10
N ALA A 35 10.36 19.89 -0.30
CA ALA A 35 10.52 20.62 -1.55
C ALA A 35 11.69 21.62 -1.46
N VAL A 36 12.55 21.65 -2.48
CA VAL A 36 13.67 22.58 -2.60
C VAL A 36 13.27 23.72 -3.54
N LYS A 37 13.43 24.97 -3.08
CA LYS A 37 13.19 26.15 -3.90
C LYS A 37 14.40 26.40 -4.80
N THR A 38 14.17 26.60 -6.10
CA THR A 38 15.22 26.94 -7.05
C THR A 38 15.56 28.44 -6.99
N ALA A 39 16.79 28.81 -7.38
CA ALA A 39 17.23 30.20 -7.40
C ALA A 39 16.54 31.03 -8.50
N SER A 40 16.28 30.40 -9.64
CA SER A 40 15.56 30.97 -10.78
C SER A 40 14.47 30.00 -11.24
N PRO A 41 13.40 30.49 -11.90
CA PRO A 41 12.41 29.63 -12.53
C PRO A 41 13.04 28.77 -13.64
N PRO A 42 12.69 27.48 -13.76
CA PRO A 42 13.08 26.67 -14.91
C PRO A 42 12.22 27.00 -16.15
N THR A 43 12.75 26.73 -17.33
CA THR A 43 11.96 26.71 -18.57
C THR A 43 11.23 25.36 -18.63
N VAL A 44 9.90 25.37 -18.75
CA VAL A 44 9.12 24.13 -18.89
C VAL A 44 8.83 23.89 -20.37
N ASP A 45 9.83 23.37 -21.08
CA ASP A 45 9.75 23.04 -22.52
C ASP A 45 9.52 21.54 -22.79
N GLY A 46 9.48 20.73 -21.73
CA GLY A 46 9.26 19.28 -21.80
C GLY A 46 10.52 18.45 -22.04
N VAL A 47 11.68 19.09 -22.17
CA VAL A 47 12.99 18.43 -22.15
C VAL A 47 13.55 18.55 -20.74
N VAL A 48 14.14 17.47 -20.21
CA VAL A 48 14.81 17.54 -18.91
C VAL A 48 16.27 17.13 -19.08
N ASP A 49 17.19 18.03 -18.75
CA ASP A 49 18.62 17.81 -18.89
C ASP A 49 19.26 17.26 -17.60
N ALA A 50 20.52 16.85 -17.71
CA ALA A 50 21.25 16.29 -16.57
C ALA A 50 21.51 17.31 -15.46
N ASP A 51 21.63 18.59 -15.80
CA ASP A 51 21.93 19.66 -14.87
C ASP A 51 20.72 20.03 -14.00
N GLU A 52 19.53 19.92 -14.56
CA GLU A 52 18.25 20.05 -13.87
C GLU A 52 18.04 18.95 -12.83
N TRP A 53 18.45 17.72 -13.13
CA TRP A 53 18.37 16.58 -12.19
C TRP A 53 19.47 16.56 -11.13
N ARG A 54 20.61 17.24 -11.35
CA ARG A 54 21.84 17.10 -10.56
C ARG A 54 21.64 17.22 -9.05
N ASN A 55 20.75 18.10 -8.61
CA ASN A 55 20.48 18.37 -7.19
C ASN A 55 19.13 17.81 -6.72
N ALA A 56 18.42 17.06 -7.56
CA ALA A 56 17.13 16.49 -7.20
C ALA A 56 17.31 15.44 -6.10
N ALA A 57 16.43 15.47 -5.10
CA ALA A 57 16.39 14.45 -4.08
C ALA A 57 15.94 13.12 -4.71
N ARG A 58 16.68 12.04 -4.46
CA ARG A 58 16.31 10.70 -4.93
C ARG A 58 15.34 10.08 -3.93
N VAL A 59 14.16 9.68 -4.40
CA VAL A 59 13.19 8.90 -3.63
C VAL A 59 13.42 7.42 -3.92
N THR A 60 13.49 6.61 -2.87
CA THR A 60 13.65 5.15 -2.93
C THR A 60 12.59 4.48 -2.06
N ASP A 61 12.65 3.15 -1.96
CA ASP A 61 11.85 2.36 -1.01
C ASP A 61 10.34 2.50 -1.23
N PHE A 62 9.94 2.51 -2.51
CA PHE A 62 8.54 2.58 -2.91
C PHE A 62 7.75 1.41 -2.35
N ILE A 63 6.59 1.73 -1.77
CA ILE A 63 5.60 0.74 -1.38
C ILE A 63 4.73 0.33 -2.57
N GLN A 64 4.30 -0.92 -2.57
CA GLN A 64 3.42 -1.51 -3.54
C GLN A 64 1.96 -1.21 -3.18
N PHE A 65 1.15 -0.88 -4.19
CA PHE A 65 -0.30 -0.74 -3.99
C PHE A 65 -1.02 -2.08 -4.11
N GLU A 66 -0.62 -2.90 -5.09
CA GLU A 66 -1.16 -4.23 -5.37
C GLU A 66 -0.04 -5.20 -5.79
N PRO A 67 -0.10 -6.49 -5.44
CA PRO A 67 -1.23 -7.16 -4.78
C PRO A 67 -1.28 -6.93 -3.26
N ASN A 68 -0.14 -6.64 -2.64
CA ASN A 68 -0.02 -6.45 -1.21
C ASN A 68 0.24 -4.98 -0.92
N ARG A 69 -0.82 -4.24 -0.58
CA ARG A 69 -0.73 -2.81 -0.28
C ARG A 69 0.22 -2.56 0.89
N GLY A 70 1.14 -1.62 0.71
CA GLY A 70 2.04 -1.16 1.76
C GLY A 70 3.32 -1.99 1.93
N GLU A 71 3.42 -3.15 1.28
CA GLU A 71 4.68 -3.91 1.26
C GLU A 71 5.71 -3.23 0.35
N PRO A 72 7.03 -3.42 0.58
CA PRO A 72 8.06 -2.93 -0.33
C PRO A 72 7.89 -3.47 -1.75
N SER A 73 8.11 -2.61 -2.75
CA SER A 73 8.15 -3.03 -4.16
C SER A 73 9.27 -4.04 -4.41
N LYS A 74 8.96 -5.11 -5.14
CA LYS A 74 9.95 -6.12 -5.57
C LYS A 74 10.77 -5.68 -6.80
N PHE A 75 10.44 -4.53 -7.39
CA PHE A 75 11.09 -4.01 -8.59
C PHE A 75 12.10 -2.93 -8.23
N LYS A 76 13.24 -2.94 -8.93
CA LYS A 76 14.26 -1.89 -8.83
C LYS A 76 13.87 -0.66 -9.64
N THR A 77 14.36 0.50 -9.21
CA THR A 77 14.16 1.82 -9.84
C THR A 77 15.49 2.41 -10.31
#